data_AF-A0A7W1M0U6-F1
#
_entry.id   AF-A0A7W1M0U6-F1
#
_cell.length_a   1.000
_cell.length_b   1.000
_cell.length_c   1.000
_cell.angle_alpha   90.00
_cell.angle_beta   90.00
_cell.angle_gamma   90.00
#
_symmetry.space_group_name_H-M   'P 1'
#
loop_
_entity.id
_entity.type
_entity.pdbx_description
1 polymer ?
#
loop_
_entity_poly.entity_id
_entity_poly.type
_entity_poly.pdbx_seq_one_letter_code
_entity_poly.pdbx_strand_id
1 'polypeptide(L)' 'MKGKCVAPTHRNHHAHRCHRTVKLGVVSLAAHAGINHVAFQGRISSSLRLRPGSYTVTISAINATGQRSGIQRLAFTIVR' A
#
# COMPACT_ATOMS: atom_id res chain seq x y z
N MET A 1 13.60 -5.29 -13.25
CA MET A 1 14.68 -5.90 -12.44
C MET A 1 14.77 -7.39 -12.78
N LYS A 2 15.84 -7.83 -13.43
CA LYS A 2 16.13 -9.27 -13.62
C LYS A 2 17.05 -9.71 -12.47
N GLY A 3 16.48 -10.30 -11.42
CA GLY A 3 17.20 -10.74 -10.22
C GLY A 3 16.22 -11.12 -9.10
N LYS A 4 16.51 -12.19 -8.35
CA LYS A 4 15.67 -12.63 -7.23
C LYS A 4 15.91 -11.71 -6.02
N CYS A 5 14.85 -11.21 -5.42
CA CYS A 5 14.90 -10.48 -4.16
C CYS A 5 15.13 -11.47 -3.01
N VAL A 6 16.32 -11.45 -2.39
CA VAL A 6 16.72 -12.38 -1.33
C VAL A 6 17.07 -11.65 -0.04
N ALA A 7 17.04 -12.36 1.08
CA ALA A 7 17.43 -11.79 2.37
C ALA A 7 18.89 -11.30 2.38
N PRO A 8 19.21 -10.17 3.03
CA PRO A 8 20.58 -9.71 3.18
C PRO A 8 21.45 -10.72 3.93
N THR A 9 22.65 -10.98 3.41
CA THR A 9 23.70 -11.83 3.99
C THR A 9 25.05 -11.16 3.76
N HIS A 10 26.10 -11.57 4.50
CA HIS A 10 27.44 -11.03 4.30
C HIS A 10 27.93 -11.17 2.84
N ARG A 11 27.52 -12.23 2.14
CA ARG A 11 27.92 -12.51 0.75
C ARG A 11 27.23 -11.62 -0.28
N ASN A 12 26.06 -11.07 0.02
CA ASN A 12 25.26 -10.30 -0.94
C ASN A 12 25.10 -8.82 -0.55
N HIS A 13 25.77 -8.35 0.50
CA HIS A 13 25.66 -6.99 0.99
C HIS A 13 26.13 -5.93 -0.04
N HIS A 14 27.03 -6.30 -0.95
CA HIS A 14 27.48 -5.43 -2.05
C HIS A 14 26.56 -5.44 -3.28
N ALA A 15 25.57 -6.34 -3.32
CA ALA A 15 24.63 -6.41 -4.44
C ALA A 15 23.58 -5.28 -4.38
N HIS A 16 22.90 -5.04 -5.50
CA HIS A 16 21.81 -4.07 -5.55
C HIS A 16 20.72 -4.39 -4.53
N ARG A 17 20.37 -3.39 -3.72
CA ARG A 17 19.29 -3.51 -2.74
C ARG A 17 17.96 -3.71 -3.46
N CYS A 18 17.21 -4.72 -3.02
CA CYS A 18 15.86 -4.93 -3.46
C CYS A 18 14.91 -4.07 -2.61
N HIS A 19 14.44 -2.97 -3.19
CA HIS A 19 13.40 -2.14 -2.59
C HIS A 19 12.03 -2.75 -2.93
N ARG A 20 11.51 -3.59 -2.04
CA ARG A 20 10.20 -4.24 -2.20
C ARG A 20 9.16 -3.59 -1.31
N THR A 21 8.07 -3.10 -1.91
CA THR A 21 6.88 -2.68 -1.16
C THR A 21 6.13 -3.92 -0.67
N VAL A 22 5.93 -4.02 0.64
CA VAL A 22 5.16 -5.10 1.27
C VAL A 22 3.77 -4.59 1.60
N LYS A 23 2.74 -5.37 1.27
CA LYS A 23 1.35 -5.03 1.59
C LYS A 23 1.12 -5.19 3.09
N LEU A 24 0.84 -4.07 3.77
CA LEU A 24 0.59 -4.06 5.22
C LEU A 24 -0.88 -4.32 5.58
N GLY A 25 -1.81 -4.06 4.66
CA GLY A 25 -3.23 -4.32 4.88
C GLY A 25 -4.12 -3.77 3.78
N VAL A 26 -5.43 -3.86 3.99
CA VAL A 26 -6.48 -3.35 3.10
C VAL A 26 -7.56 -2.71 3.95
N VAL A 27 -8.08 -1.59 3.47
CA VAL A 27 -9.33 -1.01 3.95
C VAL A 27 -10.32 -1.06 2.80
N SER A 28 -11.48 -1.67 3.04
CA SER A 28 -12.61 -1.67 2.09
C SER A 28 -13.68 -0.72 2.61
N LEU A 29 -14.25 0.07 1.71
CA LEU A 29 -15.27 1.06 2.02
C LEU A 29 -16.40 0.95 0.99
N ALA A 30 -17.64 1.08 1.46
CA ALA A 30 -18.78 1.20 0.58
C ALA A 30 -18.74 2.60 -0.06
N ALA A 31 -18.48 2.65 -1.36
CA ALA A 31 -18.44 3.87 -2.14
C ALA A 31 -19.70 4.02 -2.99
N HIS A 32 -20.07 5.26 -3.31
CA HIS A 32 -21.14 5.56 -4.26
C HIS A 32 -20.59 6.07 -5.59
N ALA A 33 -21.45 6.18 -6.59
CA ALA A 33 -21.10 6.77 -7.88
C ALA A 33 -20.64 8.24 -7.70
N GLY A 34 -19.65 8.65 -8.50
CA GLY A 34 -19.04 9.97 -8.40
C GLY A 34 -17.84 10.05 -7.46
N ILE A 35 -17.56 11.25 -6.96
CA ILE A 35 -16.37 11.53 -6.13
C ILE A 35 -16.63 11.08 -4.70
N ASN A 36 -15.67 10.33 -4.13
CA ASN A 36 -15.70 9.89 -2.74
C ASN A 36 -14.51 10.54 -2.01
N HIS A 37 -14.78 11.18 -0.87
CA HIS A 37 -13.75 11.73 0.02
C HIS A 37 -13.51 10.78 1.18
N VAL A 38 -12.26 10.33 1.35
CA VAL A 38 -11.88 9.36 2.38
C VAL A 38 -10.80 9.96 3.26
N ALA A 39 -11.09 10.12 4.54
CA ALA A 39 -10.11 10.49 5.54
C ALA A 39 -9.42 9.24 6.10
N PHE A 40 -8.07 9.20 6.07
CA PHE A 40 -7.28 8.08 6.57
C PHE A 40 -6.36 8.52 7.70
N GLN A 41 -6.58 7.97 8.90
CA GLN A 41 -5.84 8.33 10.12
C GLN A 41 -4.74 7.32 10.48
N GLY A 42 -4.27 6.53 9.49
CA GLY A 42 -3.27 5.49 9.71
C GLY A 42 -3.83 4.18 10.29
N ARG A 43 -5.15 4.02 10.44
CA ARG A 43 -5.77 2.80 10.98
C ARG A 43 -6.31 1.92 9.85
N ILE A 44 -5.91 0.65 9.83
CA ILE A 44 -6.33 -0.33 8.82
C ILE A 44 -7.52 -1.17 9.33
N SER A 45 -7.49 -1.58 10.59
CA SER A 45 -8.58 -2.32 11.24
C SER A 45 -8.70 -1.87 12.70
N SER A 46 -9.68 -2.42 13.44
CA SER A 46 -9.82 -2.15 14.88
C SER A 46 -8.55 -2.46 15.67
N SER A 47 -7.79 -3.49 15.27
CA SER A 47 -6.57 -3.94 15.94
C SER A 47 -5.27 -3.47 15.28
N LEU A 48 -5.32 -2.97 14.04
CA LEU A 48 -4.12 -2.62 13.27
C LEU A 48 -4.04 -1.13 12.96
N ARG A 49 -3.03 -0.48 13.55
CA ARG A 49 -2.64 0.90 13.25
C ARG A 49 -1.21 0.93 12.71
N LEU A 50 -1.00 1.73 11.67
CA LEU A 50 0.30 1.99 11.09
C LEU A 50 1.14 2.84 12.06
N ARG A 51 2.43 2.51 12.13
CA ARG A 51 3.41 3.30 12.88
C ARG A 51 3.77 4.55 12.07
N PRO A 52 4.40 5.57 12.68
CA PRO A 52 5.02 6.64 11.91
C PRO A 52 5.99 6.08 10.87
N GLY A 53 5.96 6.62 9.64
CA GLY A 53 6.73 6.09 8.52
C GLY A 53 6.16 6.49 7.15
N SER A 54 6.91 6.15 6.10
CA SER A 54 6.52 6.40 4.70
C SER A 54 5.77 5.21 4.13
N TYR A 55 4.66 5.49 3.46
CA TYR A 55 3.74 4.49 2.93
C TYR A 55 3.30 4.82 1.51
N THR A 56 2.86 3.79 0.80
CA THR A 56 2.18 3.91 -0.50
C THR A 56 0.80 3.31 -0.36
N VAL A 57 -0.25 4.12 -0.60
CA VAL A 57 -1.61 3.62 -0.74
C VAL A 57 -1.86 3.25 -2.20
N THR A 58 -2.55 2.13 -2.40
CA THR A 58 -3.00 1.65 -3.70
C THR A 58 -4.53 1.64 -3.67
N ILE A 59 -5.15 2.42 -4.56
CA ILE A 59 -6.60 2.63 -4.60
C ILE A 59 -7.14 1.97 -5.86
N SER A 60 -8.19 1.16 -5.69
CA SER A 60 -8.97 0.56 -6.78
C SER A 60 -10.43 0.51 -6.37
N ALA A 61 -11.33 0.73 -7.31
CA ALA A 61 -12.77 0.60 -7.12
C ALA A 61 -13.31 -0.62 -7.88
N ILE A 62 -14.41 -1.18 -7.38
CA ILE A 62 -15.18 -2.25 -8.03
C ILE A 62 -16.63 -1.76 -8.12
N ASN A 63 -17.23 -1.80 -9.31
CA ASN A 63 -18.64 -1.43 -9.47
C ASN A 63 -19.58 -2.62 -9.20
N ALA A 64 -20.90 -2.38 -9.20
CA ALA A 64 -21.91 -3.41 -8.96
C ALA A 64 -21.85 -4.59 -9.96
N THR A 65 -21.37 -4.34 -11.19
CA THR A 65 -21.16 -5.37 -12.22
C THR A 65 -19.82 -6.11 -12.09
N GLY A 66 -19.03 -5.82 -11.05
CA GLY A 66 -17.74 -6.47 -10.79
C GLY A 66 -16.55 -5.89 -11.58
N GLN A 67 -16.75 -4.84 -12.38
CA GLN A 67 -15.67 -4.21 -13.14
C GLN A 67 -14.76 -3.42 -12.20
N ARG A 68 -13.45 -3.56 -12.42
CA ARG A 68 -12.42 -2.90 -11.62
C ARG A 68 -11.92 -1.63 -12.30
N SER A 69 -11.68 -0.58 -11.52
CA SER A 69 -10.99 0.60 -12.01
C SER A 69 -9.52 0.32 -12.28
N GLY A 70 -8.86 1.26 -12.99
CA GLY A 70 -7.42 1.38 -12.95
C GLY A 70 -6.90 1.60 -11.52
N ILE A 71 -5.69 1.13 -11.26
CA ILE A 71 -5.03 1.28 -9.97
C ILE A 71 -4.42 2.67 -9.88
N GLN A 72 -4.80 3.43 -8.85
CA GLN A 72 -4.16 4.69 -8.49
C GLN A 72 -3.22 4.50 -7.31
N ARG A 73 -2.10 5.23 -7.29
CA ARG A 73 -1.10 5.16 -6.22
C ARG A 73 -0.79 6.55 -5.70
N LEU A 74 -0.70 6.65 -4.38
CA LEU A 74 -0.30 7.87 -3.69
C LEU A 74 0.72 7.54 -2.60
N ALA A 75 1.75 8.35 -2.47
CA ALA A 75 2.71 8.28 -1.38
C ALA A 75 2.29 9.25 -0.26
N PHE A 76 2.42 8.83 0.99
CA PHE A 76 2.19 9.68 2.15
C PHE A 76 3.08 9.25 3.32
N THR A 77 3.27 10.16 4.27
CA THR A 77 4.06 9.90 5.48
C THR A 77 3.20 10.16 6.70
N ILE A 78 3.20 9.21 7.64
CA ILE A 78 2.61 9.38 8.96
C ILE A 78 3.71 9.95 9.86
N VAL A 79 3.51 11.17 10.33
CA VAL A 79 4.39 11.84 11.31
C VAL A 79 3.90 11.60 12.74
N ARG A 80 4.73 11.93 13.73
CA ARG A 80 4.34 11.91 15.15
C ARG A 80 3.46 13.10 15.51
#